data_AF-A0A6M1LUP6-F1
#
_entry.id   AF-A0A6M1LUP6-F1
#
_cell.length_a   1.000
_cell.length_b   1.000
_cell.length_c   1.000
_cell.angle_alpha   90.00
_cell.angle_beta   90.00
_cell.angle_gamma   90.00
#
_symmetry.space_group_name_H-M   'P 1'
#
loop_
_entity.id
_entity.type
_entity.pdbx_description
1 polymer ?
#
loop_
_entity_poly.entity_id
_entity_poly.type
_entity_poly.pdbx_seq_one_letter_code
_entity_poly.pdbx_strand_id
1 'polypeptide(L)' 'MARPRVSDDLWAAVEPLLPPERPKPMAGRPRLPDRAALTGILFVLVTGTPWERLPVEMGCGSG' A
#
# COMPACT_ATOMS: atom_id res chain seq x y z
N MET A 1 6.51 13.14 13.60
CA MET A 1 5.78 11.95 13.12
C MET A 1 4.90 12.38 11.96
N ALA A 2 5.16 11.91 10.74
CA ALA A 2 4.28 12.20 9.61
C ALA A 2 2.92 11.54 9.85
N ARG A 3 1.82 12.25 9.57
CA ARG A 3 0.48 11.64 9.66
C ARG A 3 0.43 10.43 8.70
N PRO A 4 -0.13 9.28 9.12
CA PRO A 4 -0.34 8.17 8.20
C PRO A 4 -1.21 8.68 7.05
N ARG A 5 -0.74 8.48 5.80
CA ARG A 5 -1.46 9.00 4.63
C ARG A 5 -2.82 8.32 4.45
N VAL A 6 -2.92 7.07 4.88
CA VAL A 6 -4.19 6.34 5.00
C VAL A 6 -4.61 6.35 6.46
N SER A 7 -5.55 7.24 6.82
CA SER A 7 -6.19 7.23 8.14
C SER A 7 -7.03 5.97 8.34
N ASP A 8 -7.36 5.65 9.59
CA ASP A 8 -8.24 4.51 9.88
C ASP A 8 -9.63 4.70 9.29
N ASP A 9 -10.19 5.92 9.34
CA ASP A 9 -11.49 6.22 8.75
C ASP A 9 -11.50 6.02 7.22
N LEU A 10 -10.42 6.44 6.55
CA LEU A 10 -10.28 6.22 5.11
C LEU A 10 -10.15 4.73 4.80
N TRP A 11 -9.36 4.01 5.60
CA TRP A 11 -9.19 2.57 5.45
C TRP A 11 -10.53 1.83 5.64
N ALA A 12 -11.28 2.16 6.69
CA ALA A 12 -12.58 1.57 6.97
C ALA A 12 -13.61 1.80 5.85
N ALA A 13 -13.49 2.90 5.09
CA ALA A 13 -14.32 3.16 3.92
C ALA A 13 -13.88 2.37 2.68
N VAL A 14 -12.57 2.12 2.52
CA VAL A 14 -12.00 1.49 1.31
C VAL A 14 -11.96 -0.04 1.42
N GLU A 15 -11.57 -0.58 2.57
CA GLU A 15 -11.38 -2.02 2.80
C GLU A 15 -12.58 -2.88 2.37
N PRO A 16 -13.85 -2.52 2.67
CA PRO A 16 -15.00 -3.32 2.26
C PRO A 16 -15.23 -3.37 0.74
N LEU A 17 -14.61 -2.46 -0.02
CA LEU A 17 -14.72 -2.38 -1.48
C LEU A 17 -13.69 -3.27 -2.18
N LEU A 18 -12.69 -3.77 -1.44
CA LEU A 18 -11.65 -4.63 -1.99
C LEU A 18 -12.19 -6.05 -2.19
N PRO A 19 -11.73 -6.75 -3.24
CA PRO A 19 -12.06 -8.16 -3.41
C PRO A 19 -11.49 -8.98 -2.24
N PRO A 20 -12.07 -10.15 -1.94
CA PRO A 20 -11.54 -11.04 -0.91
C PRO A 20 -10.09 -11.43 -1.20
N GLU A 21 -9.31 -11.60 -0.14
CA GLU A 21 -7.89 -11.96 -0.26
C GLU A 21 -7.75 -13.30 -1.01
N ARG A 22 -6.99 -13.27 -2.10
CA ARG A 22 -6.73 -14.49 -2.88
C ARG A 22 -5.77 -15.40 -2.11
N PRO A 23 -5.87 -16.73 -2.27
CA PRO A 23 -4.91 -17.66 -1.69
C PRO A 23 -3.48 -17.24 -2.01
N LYS A 24 -2.63 -17.18 -0.98
CA LYS A 24 -1.23 -16.82 -1.13
C LYS A 24 -0.52 -17.93 -1.92
N PRO A 25 0.18 -17.61 -3.03
CA PRO A 25 1.00 -18.61 -3.69
C PRO A 25 2.03 -19.17 -2.70
N MET A 26 2.24 -20.49 -2.70
CA MET A 26 3.27 -21.12 -1.85
C MET A 26 4.71 -20.69 -2.22
N ALA A 27 4.88 -20.12 -3.41
CA ALA A 27 6.18 -19.69 -3.93
C ALA A 27 6.16 -18.21 -4.34
N GLY A 28 7.28 -17.51 -4.09
CA GLY A 28 7.47 -16.10 -4.46
C GLY A 28 7.42 -15.14 -3.29
N ARG A 29 7.59 -13.84 -3.57
CA ARG A 29 7.53 -12.79 -2.55
C ARG A 29 6.09 -12.68 -2.02
N PRO A 30 5.87 -12.70 -0.70
CA PRO A 30 4.55 -12.47 -0.13
C PRO A 30 3.94 -11.17 -0.64
N ARG A 31 2.63 -11.18 -0.89
CA ARG A 31 1.89 -9.95 -1.22
C ARG A 31 1.99 -8.98 -0.05
N LEU A 32 2.14 -7.70 -0.39
CA LEU A 32 2.05 -6.62 0.58
C LEU A 32 0.59 -6.48 1.07
N PRO A 33 0.35 -6.13 2.35
CA PRO A 33 -0.99 -5.78 2.82
C PRO A 33 -1.61 -4.65 1.99
N ASP A 34 -2.90 -4.75 1.68
CA ASP A 34 -3.58 -3.80 0.79
C ASP A 34 -3.52 -2.36 1.30
N ARG A 35 -3.57 -2.14 2.63
CA ARG A 35 -3.41 -0.81 3.23
C ARG A 35 -2.04 -0.19 2.96
N ALA A 36 -1.00 -1.00 2.97
CA ALA A 36 0.36 -0.54 2.66
C ALA A 36 0.50 -0.27 1.15
N ALA A 37 -0.10 -1.10 0.29
CA ALA A 37 -0.15 -0.84 -1.14
C ALA A 37 -0.87 0.50 -1.45
N LEU A 38 -2.05 0.74 -0.84
CA LEU A 38 -2.78 1.99 -0.98
C LEU A 38 -1.95 3.21 -0.52
N THR A 39 -1.22 3.06 0.59
CA THR A 39 -0.31 4.11 1.09
C THR A 39 0.76 4.46 0.05
N GLY A 40 1.36 3.46 -0.60
CA GLY A 40 2.33 3.67 -1.68
C GLY A 40 1.71 4.34 -2.92
N ILE A 41 0.52 3.89 -3.35
CA ILE A 41 -0.20 4.46 -4.49
C ILE A 41 -0.49 5.94 -4.26
N LEU A 42 -1.08 6.28 -3.12
CA LEU A 42 -1.34 7.68 -2.76
C LEU A 42 -0.06 8.48 -2.64
N PHE A 43 1.06 7.85 -2.26
CA PHE A 43 2.33 8.55 -2.22
C PHE A 43 2.75 9.03 -3.60
N VAL A 44 2.84 8.10 -4.55
CA VAL A 44 3.20 8.37 -5.94
C VAL A 44 2.28 9.43 -6.56
N LEU A 45 0.96 9.29 -6.36
CA LEU A 45 -0.01 10.22 -6.94
C LEU A 45 0.07 11.64 -6.37
N VAL A 46 0.34 11.79 -5.07
CA VAL A 46 0.40 13.11 -4.43
C VAL A 46 1.74 13.81 -4.70
N THR A 47 2.85 13.08 -4.68
CA THR A 47 4.18 13.69 -4.80
C THR A 47 4.73 13.69 -6.23
N GLY A 48 4.08 12.97 -7.15
CA GLY A 48 4.60 12.72 -8.51
C GLY A 48 5.88 11.89 -8.52
N THR A 49 6.23 11.25 -7.41
CA THR A 49 7.45 10.42 -7.33
C THR A 49 7.24 9.12 -8.08
N PRO A 50 8.11 8.76 -9.03
CA PRO A 50 7.97 7.49 -9.75
C PRO A 50 8.20 6.31 -8.79
N TRP A 51 7.62 5.15 -9.12
CA TRP A 51 7.62 3.96 -8.26
C TRP A 51 9.03 3.50 -7.86
N GLU A 52 10.00 3.60 -8.77
CA GLU A 52 11.41 3.24 -8.58
C GLU A 52 12.13 4.14 -7.56
N ARG A 53 11.53 5.29 -7.24
CA ARG A 53 12.05 6.30 -6.30
C ARG A 53 11.26 6.33 -4.99
N LEU A 54 10.34 5.40 -4.78
CA LEU A 54 9.58 5.30 -3.55
C LEU A 54 10.54 4.93 -2.39
N PRO A 55 10.54 5.68 -1.27
CA PRO A 55 11.46 5.40 -0.17
C PRO A 55 11.26 4.00 0.43
N VAL A 56 12.36 3.26 0.59
CA VAL A 56 12.34 1.87 1.08
C VAL A 56 11.80 1.78 2.50
N GLU A 57 12.11 2.78 3.33
CA GLU A 57 11.62 2.92 4.70
C GLU A 57 10.09 2.98 4.83
N MET A 58 9.37 3.28 3.74
CA MET A 58 7.90 3.22 3.78
C MET A 58 7.36 1.78 3.79
N GLY A 59 8.14 0.79 3.36
CA GLY A 59 7.71 -0.61 3.29
C GLY A 59 6.54 -0.85 2.34
N CYS A 60 6.15 0.15 1.55
CA CYS A 60 5.00 0.11 0.63
C CYS A 60 5.41 -0.30 -0.80
N GLY A 61 6.71 -0.37 -1.07
CA GLY A 61 7.25 -0.75 -2.38
C GLY A 61 7.30 -2.26 -2.58
N SER A 62 7.40 -2.67 -3.84
CA SER A 62 7.58 -4.08 -4.24
C SER A 62 8.98 -4.64 -3.94
N GLY A 63 9.88 -3.81 -3.38
CA GLY A 63 11.33 -4.02 -3.42
C GLY A 63 11.92 -3.69 -4.78
#